data_AF-A0A064CHH2-F1
#
_entry.id   AF-A0A064CHH2-F1
#
_cell.length_a   1.000
_cell.length_b   1.000
_cell.length_c   1.000
_cell.angle_alpha   90.00
_cell.angle_beta   90.00
_cell.angle_gamma   90.00
#
_symmetry.space_group_name_H-M   'P 1'
#
loop_
_entity.id
_entity.type
_entity.pdbx_description
1 polymer ?
#
loop_
_entity_poly.entity_id
_entity_poly.type
_entity_poly.pdbx_seq_one_letter_code
_entity_poly.pdbx_strand_id
1 'polypeptide(L)'
;MASLMSVKVAADNEMFRCIKDLAESELMALYRETGIDLSDLPPISTTKALAATLDTTVDSLAQDRYRRVGIPFVRIGGAGSRRIRYLRGDVVRHLLENRVGA
;
A
#
# COMPACT_ATOMS: atom_id res chain seq x y z
N MET A 1 -24.52 -17.18 29.30
CA MET A 1 -23.54 -16.08 29.15
C MET A 1 -22.53 -16.41 28.05
N ALA A 2 -22.96 -16.40 26.79
CA ALA A 2 -22.08 -16.53 25.63
C ALA A 2 -22.70 -15.65 24.53
N SER A 3 -22.30 -14.38 24.43
CA SER A 3 -22.92 -13.52 23.38
C SER A 3 -22.13 -12.28 22.98
N LEU A 4 -21.16 -11.78 23.77
CA LEU A 4 -20.44 -10.56 23.37
C LEU A 4 -19.14 -10.82 22.59
N MET A 5 -18.43 -11.93 22.86
CA MET A 5 -17.20 -12.27 22.12
C MET A 5 -17.49 -12.67 20.67
N SER A 6 -18.58 -13.39 20.40
CA SER A 6 -18.89 -13.88 19.04
C SER A 6 -19.32 -12.76 18.08
N VAL A 7 -20.01 -11.74 18.58
CA VAL A 7 -20.44 -10.59 17.77
C VAL A 7 -19.27 -9.68 17.41
N LYS A 8 -18.35 -9.44 18.35
CA LYS A 8 -17.16 -8.61 18.11
C LYS A 8 -16.24 -9.23 17.04
N VAL A 9 -16.00 -10.55 17.13
CA VAL A 9 -15.20 -11.28 16.13
C VAL A 9 -15.85 -11.26 14.75
N ALA A 10 -17.18 -11.34 14.66
CA ALA A 10 -17.89 -11.25 13.38
C ALA A 10 -17.76 -9.85 12.75
N ALA A 11 -17.96 -8.78 13.53
CA ALA A 11 -17.80 -7.40 13.06
C ALA A 11 -16.34 -7.09 12.66
N ASP A 12 -15.37 -7.59 13.43
CA ASP A 12 -13.95 -7.45 13.10
C ASP A 12 -13.62 -8.18 11.78
N ASN A 13 -14.23 -9.34 11.52
CA ASN A 13 -14.07 -10.09 10.27
C ASN A 13 -14.77 -9.42 9.07
N GLU A 14 -15.95 -8.83 9.26
CA GLU A 14 -16.65 -8.08 8.22
C GLU A 14 -15.91 -6.79 7.85
N MET A 15 -15.41 -6.07 8.85
CA MET A 15 -14.53 -4.92 8.66
C MET A 15 -13.25 -5.31 7.90
N PHE A 16 -12.62 -6.43 8.27
CA PHE A 16 -11.41 -6.91 7.59
C PHE A 16 -11.67 -7.31 6.13
N ARG A 17 -12.87 -7.85 5.83
CA ARG A 17 -13.30 -8.13 4.46
C ARG A 17 -13.51 -6.83 3.68
N CYS A 18 -14.30 -5.90 4.21
CA CYS A 18 -14.57 -4.62 3.58
C CYS A 18 -13.28 -3.82 3.27
N ILE A 19 -12.30 -3.81 4.19
CA ILE A 19 -11.00 -3.15 3.96
C ILE A 19 -10.22 -3.82 2.82
N LYS A 20 -10.26 -5.15 2.71
CA LYS A 20 -9.62 -5.87 1.61
C LYS A 20 -10.33 -5.58 0.28
N ASP A 21 -11.66 -5.54 0.30
CA ASP A 21 -12.48 -5.28 -0.88
C ASP A 21 -12.27 -3.85 -1.42
N LEU A 22 -12.15 -2.87 -0.52
CA LEU A 22 -11.76 -1.50 -0.87
C LEU A 22 -10.39 -1.47 -1.55
N ALA A 23 -9.39 -2.12 -0.97
CA ALA A 23 -8.04 -2.18 -1.54
C ALA A 23 -8.01 -2.89 -2.91
N GLU A 24 -8.87 -3.90 -3.11
CA GLU A 24 -8.99 -4.61 -4.38
C GLU A 24 -9.69 -3.75 -5.44
N SER A 25 -10.75 -3.02 -5.07
CA SER A 25 -11.41 -2.08 -5.98
C SER A 25 -10.48 -0.94 -6.43
N GLU A 26 -9.65 -0.40 -5.53
CA GLU A 26 -8.65 0.62 -5.84
C GLU A 26 -7.58 0.08 -6.81
N LEU A 27 -7.17 -1.19 -6.65
CA LEU A 27 -6.20 -1.85 -7.53
C LEU A 27 -6.78 -2.05 -8.94
N MET A 28 -8.05 -2.45 -9.03
CA MET A 28 -8.77 -2.55 -10.30
C MET A 28 -8.95 -1.19 -10.97
N ALA A 29 -9.21 -0.13 -10.20
CA ALA A 29 -9.27 1.24 -10.72
C ALA A 29 -7.92 1.68 -11.27
N LEU A 30 -6.82 1.45 -10.53
CA LEU A 30 -5.47 1.75 -10.99
C LEU A 30 -5.17 1.06 -12.32
N TYR A 31 -5.43 -0.24 -12.42
CA TYR A 31 -5.19 -0.98 -13.66
C TYR A 31 -6.03 -0.44 -14.81
N ARG A 32 -7.32 -0.17 -14.58
CA ARG A 32 -8.21 0.39 -15.61
C ARG A 32 -7.74 1.76 -16.12
N GLU A 33 -7.28 2.62 -15.21
CA GLU A 33 -6.98 4.01 -15.53
C GLU A 33 -5.56 4.23 -16.03
N THR A 34 -4.60 3.41 -15.58
CA THR A 34 -3.17 3.61 -15.84
C THR A 34 -2.51 2.44 -16.56
N GLY A 35 -3.15 1.27 -16.59
CA GLY A 35 -2.55 0.01 -17.05
C GLY A 35 -1.50 -0.59 -16.10
N ILE A 36 -1.25 0.04 -14.94
CA ILE A 36 -0.30 -0.45 -13.95
C ILE A 36 -0.93 -1.57 -13.14
N ASP A 37 -0.36 -2.78 -13.23
CA ASP A 37 -0.76 -3.91 -12.41
C ASP A 37 0.15 -4.06 -11.17
N LEU A 38 -0.45 -3.95 -9.99
CA LEU A 38 0.22 -4.15 -8.70
C LEU A 38 -0.31 -5.37 -7.94
N SER A 39 -1.10 -6.25 -8.59
CA SER A 39 -1.72 -7.42 -7.97
C SER A 39 -0.69 -8.39 -7.37
N ASP A 40 0.44 -8.56 -8.06
CA ASP A 40 1.57 -9.40 -7.63
C ASP A 40 2.41 -8.79 -6.50
N LEU A 41 2.27 -7.48 -6.23
CA LEU A 41 3.00 -6.85 -5.13
C LEU A 41 2.38 -7.31 -3.79
N PRO A 42 3.17 -7.77 -2.81
CA PRO A 42 2.62 -8.14 -1.51
C PRO A 42 2.01 -6.91 -0.79
N PRO A 43 1.06 -7.09 0.14
CA PRO A 43 0.42 -5.99 0.86
C PRO A 43 1.40 -5.04 1.56
N ILE A 44 2.54 -5.58 2.01
CA ILE A 44 3.68 -4.84 2.54
C ILE A 44 4.89 -5.22 1.72
N SER A 45 5.48 -4.26 1.01
CA SER A 45 6.62 -4.49 0.13
C SER A 45 7.89 -3.81 0.62
N THR A 46 9.03 -4.37 0.21
CA THR A 46 10.34 -3.76 0.43
C THR A 46 10.61 -2.70 -0.64
N THR A 47 11.54 -1.78 -0.37
CA THR A 47 11.99 -0.80 -1.38
C THR A 47 12.48 -1.48 -2.66
N LYS A 48 13.18 -2.62 -2.56
CA LYS A 48 13.66 -3.38 -3.73
C LYS A 48 12.51 -3.95 -4.56
N ALA A 49 11.50 -4.52 -3.91
CA ALA A 49 10.34 -5.07 -4.60
C ALA A 49 9.56 -3.98 -5.32
N LEU A 50 9.26 -2.86 -4.63
CA LEU A 50 8.54 -1.75 -5.24
C LEU A 50 9.31 -1.12 -6.42
N ALA A 51 10.62 -0.92 -6.26
CA ALA A 51 11.46 -0.37 -7.32
C ALA A 51 11.40 -1.21 -8.60
N ALA A 52 11.49 -2.54 -8.46
CA ALA A 52 11.36 -3.46 -9.59
C ALA A 52 9.98 -3.40 -10.25
N THR A 53 8.91 -3.29 -9.47
CA THR A 53 7.54 -3.22 -9.99
C THR A 53 7.25 -1.92 -10.73
N LEU A 54 7.80 -0.79 -10.29
CA LEU A 54 7.57 0.52 -10.90
C LEU A 54 8.65 0.92 -11.93
N ASP A 55 9.51 -0.01 -12.31
CA ASP A 55 10.65 0.21 -13.20
C ASP A 55 11.48 1.46 -12.82
N THR A 56 11.84 1.55 -11.53
CA THR A 56 12.66 2.62 -10.97
C THR A 56 13.79 2.05 -10.10
N THR A 57 14.61 2.91 -9.52
CA THR A 57 15.73 2.47 -8.68
C THR A 57 15.43 2.63 -7.19
N VAL A 58 16.07 1.77 -6.38
CA VAL A 58 16.03 1.87 -4.92
C VAL A 58 16.55 3.23 -4.44
N ASP A 59 17.52 3.80 -5.15
CA ASP A 59 18.15 5.09 -4.83
C ASP A 59 17.22 6.25 -5.17
N SER A 60 16.48 6.20 -6.28
CA SER A 60 15.42 7.17 -6.60
C SER A 60 14.39 7.20 -5.47
N LEU A 61 13.88 6.03 -5.07
CA LEU A 61 12.95 5.94 -3.95
C LEU A 61 13.58 6.43 -2.63
N ALA A 62 14.88 6.20 -2.40
CA ALA A 62 15.57 6.71 -1.22
C ALA A 62 15.67 8.23 -1.22
N GLN A 63 15.93 8.82 -2.39
CA GLN A 63 16.02 10.26 -2.57
C GLN A 63 14.66 10.93 -2.36
N ASP A 64 13.58 10.34 -2.88
CA ASP A 64 12.21 10.82 -2.67
C ASP A 64 11.87 10.85 -1.18
N ARG A 65 12.15 9.75 -0.45
CA ARG A 65 11.96 9.69 1.00
C ARG A 65 12.78 10.73 1.76
N TYR A 66 14.04 10.93 1.35
CA TYR A 66 14.90 11.93 1.97
C TYR A 66 14.35 13.35 1.79
N ARG A 67 13.86 13.65 0.58
CA ARG A 67 13.21 14.91 0.22
C ARG A 67 11.78 15.04 0.74
N ARG A 68 11.23 13.97 1.34
CA ARG A 68 9.84 13.88 1.82
C ARG A 68 8.82 14.12 0.71
N VAL A 69 9.12 13.60 -0.48
CA VAL A 69 8.23 13.62 -1.65
C VAL A 69 8.02 12.19 -2.16
N GLY A 70 7.13 12.02 -3.13
CA GLY A 70 6.87 10.74 -3.78
C GLY A 70 6.02 9.78 -2.95
N ILE A 71 6.21 8.48 -3.18
CA ILE A 71 5.33 7.43 -2.68
C ILE A 71 5.40 7.33 -1.14
N PRO A 72 4.24 7.33 -0.44
CA PRO A 72 4.18 7.17 1.02
C PRO A 72 4.86 5.88 1.49
N PHE A 73 5.52 5.95 2.64
CA PHE A 73 6.24 4.83 3.22
C PHE A 73 6.08 4.76 4.73
N VAL A 74 6.25 3.57 5.29
CA VAL A 74 6.23 3.32 6.72
C VAL A 74 7.60 2.92 7.23
N ARG A 75 7.96 3.38 8.43
CA ARG A 75 9.13 2.90 9.17
C ARG A 75 8.69 1.78 10.11
N ILE A 76 9.33 0.62 10.02
CA ILE A 76 9.02 -0.53 10.88
C ILE A 76 10.10 -0.69 11.95
N GLY A 77 9.68 -0.81 13.21
CA GLY A 77 10.55 -0.76 14.39
C GLY A 77 10.69 0.69 14.87
N GLY A 78 10.66 0.91 16.18
CA GLY A 78 10.57 2.23 16.79
C GLY A 78 11.76 3.17 16.52
N ALA A 79 11.96 4.16 17.40
CA ALA A 79 13.02 5.14 17.26
C ALA A 79 14.40 4.46 17.12
N GLY A 80 14.99 4.53 15.92
CA GLY A 80 16.27 3.92 15.57
C GLY A 80 16.22 2.86 14.47
N SER A 81 15.06 2.29 14.13
CA SER A 81 14.97 1.36 13.01
C SER A 81 15.00 2.07 11.66
N ARG A 82 15.86 1.59 10.75
CA ARG A 82 15.96 2.08 9.37
C ARG A 82 15.15 1.26 8.37
N ARG A 83 14.30 0.33 8.84
CA ARG A 83 13.53 -0.54 7.95
C ARG A 83 12.36 0.23 7.34
N ILE A 84 12.43 0.47 6.04
CA ILE A 84 11.37 1.10 5.26
C ILE A 84 10.49 0.02 4.61
N ARG A 85 9.18 0.22 4.61
CA ARG A 85 8.22 -0.55 3.82
C ARG A 85 7.24 0.36 3.10
N TYR A 86 6.65 -0.18 2.06
CA TYR A 86 5.58 0.44 1.30
C TYR A 86 4.33 -0.42 1.45
N LEU A 87 3.20 0.21 1.75
CA LEU A 87 1.91 -0.47 1.81
C LEU A 87 1.30 -0.43 0.42
N ARG A 88 0.89 -1.58 -0.12
CA ARG A 88 0.33 -1.63 -1.49
C ARG A 88 -0.83 -0.66 -1.68
N GLY A 89 -1.74 -0.58 -0.70
CA GLY A 89 -2.87 0.37 -0.76
C GLY A 89 -2.42 1.82 -0.86
N ASP A 90 -1.41 2.23 -0.09
CA ASP A 90 -0.89 3.61 -0.13
C ASP A 90 -0.21 3.92 -1.47
N VAL A 91 0.51 2.93 -2.04
CA VAL A 91 1.10 3.04 -3.38
C VAL A 91 0.01 3.24 -4.43
N VAL A 92 -1.03 2.41 -4.40
CA VAL A 92 -2.16 2.46 -5.33
C VAL A 92 -2.84 3.84 -5.29
N ARG A 93 -3.20 4.31 -4.09
CA ARG A 93 -3.82 5.63 -3.91
C ARG A 93 -2.93 6.75 -4.40
N HIS A 94 -1.64 6.72 -4.05
CA HIS A 94 -0.70 7.73 -4.49
C HIS A 94 -0.61 7.82 -6.02
N LEU A 95 -0.53 6.68 -6.72
CA LEU A 95 -0.47 6.65 -8.17
C LEU A 95 -1.76 7.18 -8.83
N LEU A 96 -2.93 6.85 -8.27
CA LEU A 96 -4.22 7.38 -8.72
C LEU A 96 -4.29 8.91 -8.53
N GLU A 97 -3.88 9.41 -7.36
CA GLU A 97 -3.93 10.85 -7.03
C GLU A 97 -2.93 11.71 -7.82
N ASN A 98 -1.80 11.13 -8.24
CA ASN A 98 -0.69 11.87 -8.84
C ASN A 98 -0.55 11.65 -10.37
N ARG A 99 -1.60 11.11 -11.01
CA ARG A 99 -1.67 11.05 -12.47
C ARG A 99 -1.81 12.46 -13.05
N VAL A 100 -0.98 12.79 -14.05
CA VAL A 100 -1.06 14.07 -14.78
C VAL A 100 -1.68 13.83 -16.16
N GLY A 101 -2.65 14.67 -16.54
CA GLY A 101 -3.26 14.64 -17.88
C GLY A 101 -4.40 13.62 -18.05
N ALA A 102 -5.26 13.47 -17.05
CA ALA A 102 -6.56 12.80 -17.21
C ALA A 102 -7.52 13.65 -18.05
#